data_AF-A0A914H7Q3-F1
#
_entry.id   AF-A0A914H7Q3-F1
#
_cell.length_a   1.000
_cell.length_b   1.000
_cell.length_c   1.000
_cell.angle_alpha   90.00
_cell.angle_beta   90.00
_cell.angle_gamma   90.00
#
_symmetry.space_group_name_H-M   'P 1'
#
loop_
_entity.id
_entity.type
_entity.pdbx_description
1 polymer ?
#
loop_
_entity_poly.entity_id
_entity_poly.type
_entity_poly.pdbx_seq_one_letter_code
_entity_poly.pdbx_strand_id
1 'polypeptide(L)'
;MTREYADCDILEFVAAGPKQYSLKLRQKSDGLVWHKTKIRGMTLNMNNELTYEDFKRMVLEYKEGQKKQFRYQDKIGPNKDSRLLSKDVTKDYGPIQKKGIIDDNLNVLPFGFY
;
A
#
# COMPACT_ATOMS: atom_id res chain seq x y z
N MET A 1 -13.48 -17.81 7.57
CA MET A 1 -12.67 -16.58 7.40
C MET A 1 -12.76 -15.81 8.71
N THR A 2 -11.65 -15.68 9.45
CA THR A 2 -11.62 -14.95 10.73
C THR A 2 -11.53 -13.44 10.46
N ARG A 3 -12.24 -12.63 11.26
CA ARG A 3 -12.20 -11.17 11.13
C ARG A 3 -10.86 -10.65 11.67
N GLU A 4 -10.08 -10.00 10.81
CA GLU A 4 -8.72 -9.56 11.15
C GLU A 4 -8.66 -8.54 12.31
N TYR A 5 -9.68 -7.68 12.43
CA TYR A 5 -9.77 -6.64 13.47
C TYR A 5 -11.11 -6.73 14.22
N ALA A 6 -11.48 -7.92 14.71
CA ALA A 6 -12.78 -8.16 15.34
C ALA A 6 -13.05 -7.26 16.57
N ASP A 7 -12.01 -7.01 17.35
CA ASP A 7 -12.06 -6.26 18.62
C ASP A 7 -11.82 -4.75 18.46
N CYS A 8 -11.81 -4.27 17.21
CA CYS A 8 -11.62 -2.85 16.89
C CYS A 8 -12.81 -2.31 16.11
N ASP A 9 -13.06 -1.00 16.27
CA ASP A 9 -13.85 -0.21 15.34
C ASP A 9 -12.92 0.42 14.31
N ILE A 10 -13.32 0.42 13.04
CA ILE A 10 -12.64 1.17 11.98
C ILE A 10 -13.23 2.59 11.99
N LEU A 11 -12.43 3.57 12.42
CA LEU A 11 -12.84 4.97 12.44
C LEU A 11 -12.70 5.62 11.06
N GLU A 12 -11.62 5.28 10.33
CA GLU A 12 -11.37 5.80 8.99
C GLU A 12 -10.64 4.74 8.16
N PHE A 13 -11.00 4.64 6.88
CA PHE A 13 -10.40 3.74 5.91
C PHE A 13 -9.98 4.53 4.68
N VAL A 14 -8.70 4.44 4.33
CA VAL A 14 -8.12 5.09 3.15
C VAL A 14 -7.57 4.02 2.23
N ALA A 15 -7.96 4.03 0.96
CA ALA A 15 -7.51 3.07 -0.04
C ALA A 15 -6.72 3.76 -1.16
N ALA A 16 -5.62 3.14 -1.57
CA ALA A 16 -4.75 3.61 -2.66
C ALA A 16 -4.82 2.72 -3.91
N GLY A 17 -5.71 1.72 -3.92
CA GLY A 17 -5.85 0.72 -4.98
C GLY A 17 -5.94 -0.72 -4.43
N PRO A 18 -5.92 -1.73 -5.31
CA PRO A 18 -6.01 -3.13 -4.90
C PRO A 18 -4.90 -3.51 -3.92
N LYS A 19 -5.29 -4.07 -2.77
CA LYS A 19 -4.38 -4.56 -1.71
C LYS A 19 -3.47 -3.47 -1.12
N GLN A 20 -3.93 -2.22 -1.14
CA GLN A 20 -3.20 -1.06 -0.63
C GLN A 20 -4.16 -0.16 0.16
N TYR A 21 -4.01 -0.13 1.48
CA TYR A 21 -4.92 0.62 2.36
C TYR A 21 -4.26 1.03 3.68
N SER A 22 -4.83 2.04 4.33
CA SER A 22 -4.51 2.40 5.70
C SER A 22 -5.80 2.53 6.53
N LEU A 23 -5.74 2.06 7.77
CA LEU A 23 -6.85 2.02 8.72
C LEU A 23 -6.52 2.85 9.95
N LYS A 24 -7.48 3.66 10.38
CA LYS A 24 -7.53 4.22 11.73
C LYS A 24 -8.46 3.35 12.57
N LEU A 25 -7.89 2.71 13.58
CA LEU A 25 -8.55 1.70 14.40
C LEU A 25 -8.71 2.23 15.82
N ARG A 26 -9.85 1.93 16.45
CA ARG A 26 -10.08 2.15 17.88
C ARG A 26 -10.38 0.83 18.54
N GLN A 27 -9.61 0.48 19.55
CA GLN A 27 -9.83 -0.72 20.33
C GLN A 27 -11.07 -0.59 21.21
N LYS A 28 -11.92 -1.62 21.25
CA LYS A 28 -13.20 -1.57 21.98
C LYS A 28 -13.05 -1.64 23.50
N SER A 29 -11.94 -2.19 24.00
CA SER A 29 -11.71 -2.40 25.43
C SER A 29 -11.31 -1.14 26.18
N ASP A 30 -10.35 -0.38 25.65
CA ASP A 30 -9.72 0.78 26.31
C ASP A 30 -9.87 2.08 25.52
N GLY A 31 -10.43 2.02 24.31
CA GLY A 31 -10.56 3.17 23.41
C GLY A 31 -9.26 3.60 22.75
N LEU A 32 -8.17 2.82 22.86
CA LEU A 32 -6.88 3.16 22.28
C LEU A 32 -6.99 3.28 20.75
N VAL A 33 -6.50 4.41 20.22
CA VAL A 33 -6.48 4.66 18.77
C VAL A 33 -5.10 4.37 18.22
N TRP A 34 -5.05 3.58 17.16
CA TRP A 34 -3.82 3.23 16.46
C TRP A 34 -4.06 3.07 14.96
N HIS A 35 -2.97 2.98 14.20
CA HIS A 35 -3.03 2.98 12.74
C HIS A 35 -2.42 1.71 12.15
N LYS A 36 -3.00 1.23 11.05
CA LYS A 36 -2.45 0.10 10.30
C LYS A 36 -2.43 0.38 8.80
N THR A 37 -1.23 0.53 8.25
CA THR A 37 -1.01 0.62 6.81
C THR A 37 -0.61 -0.75 6.24
N LYS A 38 -1.19 -1.13 5.11
CA LYS A 38 -0.82 -2.31 4.32
C LYS A 38 -0.62 -1.95 2.86
N ILE A 39 0.55 -2.28 2.34
CA ILE A 39 0.89 -2.16 0.92
C ILE A 39 1.46 -3.50 0.46
N ARG A 40 0.73 -4.21 -0.41
CA ARG A 40 1.22 -5.50 -0.92
C ARG A 40 2.55 -5.33 -1.66
N GLY A 41 3.53 -6.16 -1.29
CA GLY A 41 4.85 -6.18 -1.92
C GLY A 41 5.86 -5.17 -1.33
N MET A 42 5.44 -4.35 -0.37
CA MET A 42 6.30 -3.49 0.44
C MET A 42 6.28 -3.99 1.88
N THR A 43 7.46 -4.14 2.48
CA THR A 43 7.58 -4.33 3.93
C THR A 43 7.74 -2.96 4.57
N LEU A 44 6.87 -2.64 5.53
CA LEU A 44 6.96 -1.42 6.33
C LEU A 44 7.75 -1.72 7.61
N ASN A 45 8.80 -0.96 7.87
CA ASN A 45 9.63 -1.05 9.09
C ASN A 45 10.13 0.36 9.46
N MET A 46 10.96 0.49 10.49
CA MET A 46 11.48 1.80 10.93
C MET A 46 12.23 2.56 9.81
N ASN A 47 12.96 1.85 8.95
CA ASN A 47 13.72 2.45 7.84
C ASN A 47 12.85 2.74 6.61
N ASN A 48 11.63 2.19 6.58
CA ASN A 48 10.68 2.23 5.46
C ASN A 48 9.28 2.54 5.99
N GLU A 49 9.19 3.56 6.83
CA GLU A 49 7.93 3.91 7.46
C GLU A 49 7.04 4.66 6.47
N LEU A 50 5.75 4.37 6.49
CA LEU A 50 4.73 5.19 5.84
C LEU A 50 3.57 5.33 6.82
N THR A 51 3.51 6.50 7.45
CA THR A 51 2.50 6.81 8.45
C THR A 51 1.11 6.86 7.82
N TYR A 52 0.10 6.76 8.67
CA TYR A 52 -1.29 6.94 8.27
C TYR A 52 -1.52 8.26 7.53
N GLU A 53 -1.04 9.35 8.11
CA GLU A 53 -1.22 10.70 7.58
C GLU A 53 -0.45 10.90 6.28
N ASP A 54 0.77 10.35 6.17
CA ASP A 54 1.52 10.37 4.92
C ASP A 54 0.80 9.59 3.82
N PHE A 55 0.30 8.39 4.14
CA PHE A 55 -0.47 7.57 3.19
C PHE A 55 -1.74 8.32 2.75
N LYS A 56 -2.48 8.88 3.71
CA LYS A 56 -3.70 9.66 3.44
C LYS A 56 -3.41 10.86 2.56
N ARG A 57 -2.37 11.64 2.86
CA ARG A 57 -1.93 12.76 2.03
C ARG A 57 -1.55 12.31 0.62
N MET A 58 -0.76 11.25 0.49
CA MET A 58 -0.38 10.71 -0.84
C MET A 58 -1.60 10.28 -1.67
N VAL A 59 -2.64 9.75 -1.03
CA VAL A 59 -3.87 9.32 -1.71
C VAL A 59 -4.76 10.51 -2.09
N LEU A 60 -5.03 11.41 -1.16
CA LEU A 60 -5.97 12.52 -1.35
C LEU A 60 -5.38 13.65 -2.19
N GLU A 61 -4.08 13.92 -2.04
CA GLU A 61 -3.35 14.93 -2.79
C GLU A 61 -2.51 14.28 -3.89
N TYR A 62 -3.05 13.25 -4.55
CA TYR A 62 -2.34 12.52 -5.58
C TYR A 62 -1.81 13.45 -6.67
N LYS A 63 -0.50 13.40 -6.89
CA LYS A 63 0.19 14.07 -7.99
C LYS A 63 0.94 13.04 -8.81
N GLU A 64 0.72 13.07 -10.12
CA GLU A 64 1.45 12.19 -11.03
C GLU A 64 2.97 12.42 -10.87
N GLY A 65 3.73 11.31 -10.81
CA GLY A 65 5.17 11.35 -10.55
C GLY A 65 5.59 11.43 -9.07
N GLN A 66 4.69 11.79 -8.14
CA GLN A 66 5.01 11.80 -6.71
C GLN A 66 5.03 10.37 -6.16
N LYS A 67 6.23 9.85 -5.88
CA LYS A 67 6.45 8.51 -5.34
C LYS A 67 7.24 8.57 -4.03
N LYS A 68 6.94 7.66 -3.12
CA LYS A 68 7.75 7.37 -1.93
C LYS A 68 8.72 6.24 -2.22
N GLN A 69 9.99 6.47 -1.96
CA GLN A 69 11.02 5.46 -2.14
C GLN A 69 11.17 4.59 -0.87
N PHE A 70 11.23 3.28 -1.07
CA PHE A 70 11.49 2.26 -0.05
C PHE A 70 12.85 1.63 -0.34
N ARG A 71 13.72 1.53 0.66
CA ARG A 71 15.08 0.97 0.55
C ARG A 71 15.21 -0.26 1.43
N TYR A 72 15.50 -1.39 0.80
CA TYR A 72 15.68 -2.67 1.47
C TYR A 72 17.16 -3.08 1.36
N GLN A 73 17.88 -2.96 2.47
CA GLN A 73 19.27 -3.40 2.55
C GLN A 73 19.36 -4.93 2.58
N ASP A 74 20.40 -5.48 1.96
CA ASP A 74 20.75 -6.91 2.02
C ASP A 74 19.58 -7.85 1.69
N LYS A 75 18.71 -7.44 0.75
CA LYS A 75 17.55 -8.24 0.40
C LYS A 75 18.02 -9.52 -0.29
N ILE A 76 17.73 -10.65 0.35
CA ILE A 76 17.99 -11.98 -0.18
C ILE A 76 16.91 -12.34 -1.21
N GLY A 77 17.32 -12.76 -2.40
CA GLY A 77 16.40 -13.29 -3.39
C GLY A 77 17.11 -14.06 -4.51
N PRO A 78 16.38 -14.92 -5.24
CA PRO A 78 16.93 -15.62 -6.38
C PRO A 78 17.20 -14.63 -7.54
N ASN A 79 18.27 -14.88 -8.29
CA ASN A 79 18.49 -14.26 -9.59
C ASN A 79 17.84 -15.10 -10.70
N LYS A 80 18.00 -14.68 -11.96
CA LYS A 80 17.43 -15.40 -13.12
C LYS A 80 18.00 -16.81 -13.30
N ASP A 81 19.18 -17.08 -12.76
CA ASP A 81 19.89 -18.37 -12.83
C ASP A 81 19.64 -19.23 -11.57
N SER A 82 18.59 -18.91 -10.79
CA SER A 82 18.23 -19.60 -9.55
C SER A 82 19.31 -19.57 -8.45
N ARG A 83 20.29 -18.65 -8.52
CA ARG A 83 21.27 -18.42 -7.45
C ARG A 83 20.73 -17.39 -6.45
N LEU A 84 20.96 -17.63 -5.17
CA LEU A 84 20.63 -16.66 -4.12
C LEU A 84 21.65 -15.53 -4.09
N LEU A 85 21.19 -14.29 -4.12
CA LEU A 85 22.01 -13.10 -3.96
C LEU A 85 21.43 -12.21 -2.87
N SER A 86 22.31 -11.60 -2.09
CA SER A 86 22.00 -10.49 -1.20
C SER A 86 22.34 -9.20 -1.94
N LYS A 87 21.36 -8.30 -2.11
CA LYS A 87 21.60 -6.98 -2.70
C LYS A 87 20.65 -5.95 -2.15
N ASP A 88 21.09 -4.71 -2.18
CA ASP A 88 20.22 -3.58 -1.89
C ASP A 88 19.16 -3.43 -2.98
N VAL A 89 17.91 -3.24 -2.55
CA VAL A 89 16.77 -3.07 -3.44
C VAL A 89 16.01 -1.81 -3.08
N THR A 90 15.89 -0.94 -4.07
CA THR A 90 15.04 0.24 -3.99
C THR A 90 13.72 -0.03 -4.70
N LYS A 91 12.61 0.39 -4.10
CA LYS A 91 11.27 0.33 -4.69
C LYS A 91 10.57 1.66 -4.56
N ASP A 92 10.00 2.15 -5.65
CA ASP A 92 9.17 3.35 -5.60
C ASP A 92 7.69 2.96 -5.47
N TYR A 93 7.02 3.57 -4.51
CA TYR A 93 5.60 3.44 -4.26
C TYR A 93 4.89 4.73 -4.68
N GLY A 94 3.89 4.61 -5.54
CA GLY A 94 2.88 5.65 -5.76
C GLY A 94 1.51 5.00 -5.65
N PRO A 95 0.50 5.68 -5.07
CA PRO A 95 -0.85 5.15 -5.05
C PRO A 95 -1.34 4.98 -6.50
N ILE A 96 -1.96 3.84 -6.79
CA ILE A 96 -2.46 3.51 -8.13
C ILE A 96 -3.99 3.51 -8.04
N GLN A 97 -4.59 4.64 -8.37
CA GLN A 97 -6.06 4.76 -8.43
C GLN A 97 -6.65 4.20 -9.73
N LYS A 98 -5.82 3.71 -10.67
CA LYS A 98 -6.28 3.14 -11.93
C LYS A 98 -6.67 1.67 -11.75
N LYS A 99 -7.98 1.40 -11.78
CA LYS A 99 -8.52 0.12 -12.27
C LYS A 99 -9.01 0.38 -13.68
N GLY A 100 -8.60 -0.45 -14.64
CA GLY A 100 -9.02 -0.23 -16.01
C GLY A 100 -10.52 -0.51 -16.20
N ILE A 101 -11.18 0.29 -17.03
CA ILE A 101 -12.52 0.05 -17.59
C ILE A 101 -12.31 -0.87 -18.80
N ILE A 102 -13.11 -1.93 -18.94
CA ILE A 102 -13.07 -2.76 -20.15
C ILE A 102 -14.14 -2.19 -21.10
N ASP A 103 -13.76 -1.77 -22.31
CA ASP A 103 -14.71 -1.30 -23.33
C ASP A 103 -15.37 -2.47 -24.09
N ASP A 104 -16.32 -2.17 -24.98
CA ASP A 104 -17.04 -3.17 -25.79
C ASP A 104 -16.12 -3.95 -26.76
N ASN A 105 -14.91 -3.44 -27.00
CA ASN A 105 -13.85 -4.09 -27.80
C ASN A 105 -12.84 -4.85 -26.91
N LEU A 106 -13.13 -5.01 -25.62
CA LEU A 106 -12.29 -5.66 -24.62
C LEU A 106 -10.95 -4.95 -24.32
N ASN A 107 -10.84 -3.67 -24.63
CA ASN A 107 -9.67 -2.87 -24.28
C ASN A 107 -9.71 -2.43 -22.82
N VAL A 108 -8.56 -2.46 -22.14
CA VAL A 108 -8.43 -1.97 -20.76
C VAL A 108 -8.11 -0.47 -20.79
N LEU A 109 -9.13 0.36 -20.63
CA LEU A 109 -9.07 1.82 -20.57
C LEU A 109 -8.76 2.33 -19.16
N PRO A 110 -8.08 3.46 -18.97
CA PRO A 110 -7.87 4.04 -17.64
C PRO A 110 -9.17 4.45 -16.93
N PHE A 111 -9.16 4.50 -15.59
CA PHE A 111 -10.25 5.08 -14.80
C PHE A 111 -10.45 6.56 -15.17
N GLY A 112 -11.68 6.95 -15.54
CA GLY A 112 -12.06 8.32 -15.93
C GLY A 112 -12.13 8.59 -17.44
N PHE A 113 -12.01 7.56 -18.30
CA PHE A 113 -12.27 7.68 -19.73
C PHE A 113 -13.79 7.81 -19.98
N TYR A 114 -14.25 9.03 -20.31
CA TYR A 114 -15.57 9.34 -20.86
C TYR A 114 -15.36 10.06 -22.19
#